data_AF-A0A5D2ZLV7-F1
#
_entry.id   AF-A0A5D2ZLV7-F1
#
_cell.length_a   1.000
_cell.length_b   1.000
_cell.length_c   1.000
_cell.angle_alpha   90.00
_cell.angle_beta   90.00
_cell.angle_gamma   90.00
#
_symmetry.space_group_name_H-M   'P 1'
#
loop_
_entity.id
_entity.type
_entity.pdbx_description
1 polymer ?
#
loop_
_entity_poly.entity_id
_entity_poly.type
_entity_poly.pdbx_seq_one_letter_code
_entity_poly.pdbx_strand_id
1 'polypeptide(L)' 'MVESNSIITVTWCIKEKSRPWKYCHIFAGIDEIKMSIREELFRIIGRDANGMADSLAKSGCFPSQMLFADW' A
#
# COMPACT_ATOMS: atom_id res chain seq x y z
N MET A 1 -0.65 -5.30 12.99
CA MET A 1 0.58 -5.51 12.17
C MET A 1 0.18 -5.33 10.72
N VAL A 2 0.92 -4.51 9.97
CA VAL A 2 0.65 -4.22 8.56
C VAL A 2 1.72 -4.91 7.71
N GLU A 3 1.30 -5.81 6.83
CA GLU A 3 2.19 -6.58 5.97
C GLU A 3 2.13 -6.07 4.53
N SER A 4 3.28 -5.98 3.87
CA SER A 4 3.36 -5.55 2.47
C SER A 4 4.52 -6.23 1.76
N ASN A 5 4.35 -6.50 0.47
CA ASN A 5 5.44 -6.96 -0.40
C ASN A 5 6.23 -5.82 -1.05
N SER A 6 5.88 -4.56 -0.76
CA SER A 6 6.56 -3.37 -1.30
C SER A 6 7.58 -2.83 -0.30
N ILE A 7 8.86 -3.08 -0.58
CA ILE A 7 9.97 -2.53 0.22
C ILE A 7 9.95 -1.00 0.29
N ILE A 8 9.58 -0.34 -0.82
CA ILE A 8 9.52 1.11 -0.93
C ILE A 8 8.43 1.66 0.00
N THR A 9 7.23 1.10 -0.08
CA THR A 9 6.08 1.54 0.73
C THR A 9 6.35 1.33 2.22
N VAL A 10 6.86 0.16 2.61
CA VAL A 10 7.24 -0.11 4.02
C VAL A 10 8.31 0.88 4.49
N THR A 11 9.31 1.15 3.65
CA THR A 11 10.35 2.14 3.97
C THR A 11 9.77 3.52 4.21
N TRP A 12 8.80 3.97 3.41
CA TRP A 12 8.13 5.26 3.60
C TRP A 12 7.26 5.31 4.85
N CYS A 13 6.62 4.20 5.24
CA CYS A 13 5.84 4.12 6.46
C CYS A 13 6.71 4.17 7.72
N ILE A 14 7.91 3.57 7.67
CA ILE A 14 8.87 3.55 8.78
C ILE A 14 9.72 4.84 8.84
N LYS A 15 10.14 5.37 7.68
CA LYS A 15 11.05 6.53 7.58
C LYS A 15 10.34 7.70 6.93
N GLU A 16 9.79 8.59 7.73
CA GLU A 16 9.00 9.73 7.24
C GLU A 16 9.78 10.65 6.32
N LYS A 17 11.09 10.82 6.56
CA LYS A 17 11.97 11.69 5.76
C LYS A 17 12.21 11.19 4.33
N SER A 18 11.91 9.93 4.02
CA SER A 18 12.07 9.38 2.66
C SER A 18 10.79 9.45 1.82
N ARG A 19 9.70 9.97 2.40
CA ARG A 19 8.39 10.08 1.74
C ARG A 19 8.45 11.13 0.62
N PRO A 20 8.06 10.78 -0.62
CA PRO A 20 7.98 11.76 -1.70
C PRO A 20 6.79 12.70 -1.48
N TRP A 21 7.02 14.00 -1.65
CA TRP A 21 6.02 15.05 -1.43
C TRP A 21 4.75 14.88 -2.28
N LYS A 22 4.89 14.31 -3.48
CA LYS A 22 3.77 14.04 -4.41
C LYS A 22 2.61 13.26 -3.75
N TYR A 23 2.89 12.45 -2.73
CA TYR A 23 1.89 11.63 -2.04
C TYR A 23 1.60 12.12 -0.61
N CYS A 24 1.84 13.40 -0.30
CA CYS A 24 1.66 13.97 1.04
C CYS A 24 0.26 13.73 1.62
N HIS A 25 -0.80 13.83 0.80
CA HIS A 25 -2.18 13.58 1.22
C HIS A 25 -2.41 12.12 1.64
N ILE A 26 -1.76 11.15 0.99
CA ILE A 26 -1.83 9.74 1.36
C ILE A 26 -1.15 9.52 2.71
N PHE A 27 0.05 10.11 2.89
CA PHE A 27 0.79 9.97 4.14
C PHE A 27 0.08 10.63 5.32
N ALA A 28 -0.58 11.78 5.11
CA ALA A 28 -1.40 12.40 6.14
C ALA A 28 -2.50 11.46 6.67
N GLY A 29 -3.21 10.76 5.76
CA GLY A 29 -4.21 9.77 6.17
C GLY A 29 -3.61 8.55 6.87
N ILE A 30 -2.44 8.09 6.44
CA ILE A 30 -1.71 7.01 7.14
C ILE A 30 -1.32 7.44 8.55
N ASP A 31 -0.83 8.67 8.72
CA ASP A 31 -0.40 9.17 10.03
C ASP A 31 -1.61 9.37 10.96
N GLU A 32 -2.77 9.77 10.45
CA GLU A 32 -4.03 9.82 11.21
C GLU A 32 -4.46 8.43 11.69
N ILE A 33 -4.44 7.44 10.80
CA ILE A 33 -4.73 6.04 11.16
C ILE A 33 -3.73 5.53 12.20
N LYS A 34 -2.44 5.84 12.04
CA LYS A 34 -1.39 5.49 13.01
C LYS A 34 -1.67 6.08 14.40
N MET A 35 -2.11 7.33 14.49
CA MET A 35 -2.46 7.93 15.78
C MET A 35 -3.63 7.21 16.47
N SER A 36 -4.51 6.56 15.70
CA SER A 36 -5.66 5.82 16.23
C SER A 36 -5.32 4.41 16.71
N ILE A 37 -4.12 3.88 16.38
CA ILE A 37 -3.71 2.51 16.69
C ILE A 37 -2.49 2.53 17.62
N ARG A 38 -2.60 1.89 18.79
CA ARG A 38 -1.58 1.97 19.86
C ARG A 38 -0.20 1.41 19.49
N GLU A 39 -0.13 0.38 18.65
CA GLU A 39 1.14 -0.18 18.18
C GLU A 39 1.01 -0.67 16.74
N GLU A 40 1.78 -0.08 15.83
CA GLU A 40 1.92 -0.54 14.46
C GLU A 40 3.33 -1.05 14.17
N LEU A 41 3.40 -2.30 13.73
CA LEU A 41 4.59 -2.89 13.12
C LEU A 41 4.33 -3.07 11.64
N PHE A 42 5.18 -2.45 10.81
CA PHE A 42 5.23 -2.69 9.37
C PHE A 42 6.22 -3.82 9.08
N ARG A 43 5.80 -4.80 8.28
CA ARG A 43 6.62 -5.95 7.93
C ARG A 43 6.64 -6.17 6.42
N ILE A 44 7.84 -6.43 5.90
CA ILE A 44 8.01 -6.89 4.52
C ILE A 44 7.73 -8.39 4.48
N ILE A 45 6.83 -8.81 3.59
CA ILE A 45 6.51 -10.21 3.32
C ILE A 45 6.84 -10.57 1.87
N GLY A 46 7.08 -11.85 1.61
CA GLY A 46 7.24 -12.37 0.25
C GLY A 46 5.97 -12.17 -0.58
N ARG A 47 6.10 -12.04 -1.90
CA ARG A 47 4.95 -11.85 -2.80
C ARG A 47 3.93 -12.98 -2.67
N ASP A 48 4.40 -14.21 -2.51
CA ASP A 48 3.53 -15.40 -2.41
C ASP A 48 2.66 -15.38 -1.15
N ALA A 49 3.15 -14.76 -0.07
CA ALA A 49 2.38 -14.54 1.15
C ALA A 49 1.34 -13.40 1.01
N ASN A 50 1.44 -12.58 -0.04
CA ASN A 50 0.54 -11.45 -0.31
C ASN A 50 -0.48 -11.74 -1.44
N GLY A 51 -0.68 -13.02 -1.80
CA GLY A 51 -1.49 -13.42 -2.95
C GLY A 51 -2.96 -13.00 -2.88
N MET A 52 -3.54 -12.96 -1.67
CA MET A 52 -4.93 -12.50 -1.48
C MET A 52 -5.06 -10.99 -1.79
N ALA A 53 -4.16 -10.17 -1.26
CA ALA A 53 -4.18 -8.73 -1.52
C ALA A 53 -3.91 -8.42 -3.01
N ASP A 54 -3.00 -9.16 -3.65
CA ASP A 54 -2.75 -9.05 -5.10
C ASP A 54 -3.98 -9.42 -5.93
N SER A 55 -4.69 -10.50 -5.56
CA SER A 55 -5.92 -10.92 -6.25
C SER A 55 -7.04 -9.90 -6.11
N LEU A 56 -7.20 -9.31 -4.92
CA LEU A 56 -8.20 -8.26 -4.67
C LEU A 56 -7.86 -6.94 -5.39
N ALA A 57 -6.58 -6.56 -5.45
CA ALA A 57 -6.15 -5.40 -6.22
C ALA A 57 -6.42 -5.59 -7.72
N LYS A 58 -6.15 -6.80 -8.24
CA LYS A 58 -6.45 -7.15 -9.63
C LYS A 58 -7.95 -7.16 -9.90
N SER A 59 -8.78 -7.73 -9.01
CA SER A 59 -10.24 -7.77 -9.18
C SER A 59 -10.84 -6.36 -9.33
N GLY A 60 -10.32 -5.38 -8.59
CA GLY A 60 -10.70 -3.96 -8.72
C GLY A 60 -10.17 -3.26 -9.97
N CYS A 61 -9.13 -3.79 -10.63
CA CYS A 61 -8.59 -3.26 -11.89
C CYS A 61 -9.36 -3.72 -13.13
N PHE A 62 -10.01 -4.89 -13.09
CA PHE A 62 -10.72 -5.45 -14.25
C PHE A 62 -11.81 -4.56 -14.86
N PRO A 63 -12.61 -3.77 -14.11
CA PRO A 63 -13.58 -2.86 -14.73
C PRO A 63 -12.92 -1.78 -15.59
N SER A 64 -11.69 -1.36 -15.25
CA SER A 64 -10.98 -0.28 -15.95
C SER A 64 -10.13 -0.77 -17.14
N GLN A 65 -9.70 -2.04 -17.15
CA GLN A 65 -8.88 -2.60 -18.23
C GLN A 65 -9.72 -3.18 -19.38
N MET A 66 -10.97 -3.56 -19.15
CA MET A 66 -11.89 -3.96 -20.23
C MET A 66 -12.19 -2.80 -21.19
N LEU A 67 -12.16 -1.55 -20.72
CA LEU A 67 -12.44 -0.37 -21.56
C LEU A 67 -11.32 -0.01 -22.54
N PHE A 68 -10.12 -0.58 -22.39
CA PHE A 68 -8.98 -0.32 -23.28
C PHE A 68 -8.54 -1.55 -24.10
N ALA A 69 -9.27 -2.66 -24.02
CA ALA A 69 -8.99 -3.86 -24.82
C ALA A 69 -9.72 -3.87 -26.19
N ASP A 70 -10.62 -2.92 -26.43
CA ASP A 70 -11.42 -2.79 -27.67
C ASP A 70 -11.05 -1.56 -28.53
N TRP A 71 -9.80 -1.08 -28.47
CA TRP A 71 -9.26 -0.04 -29.38
C TRP A 71 -8.10 -0.57 -30.22
#